data_AF-A0A1F8VNX6-F1
#
_entry.id   AF-A0A1F8VNX6-F1
#
_cell.length_a   1.000
_cell.length_b   1.000
_cell.length_c   1.000
_cell.angle_alpha   90.00
_cell.angle_beta   90.00
_cell.angle_gamma   90.00
#
_symmetry.space_group_name_H-M   'P 1'
#
loop_
_entity.id
_entity.type
_entity.pdbx_description
1 polymer ?
#
loop_
_entity_poly.entity_id
_entity_poly.type
_entity_poly.pdbx_seq_one_letter_code
_entity_poly.pdbx_strand_id
1 'polypeptide(L)'
;MTPDTATTPAPLPAPITLTMPIPTGEQLKAARVAAGLNQAQAAELMGYSLQTGSRGGLQSRTWQALESPTDERCMQGPMFAMFLLLTGQHPAYTLVPKAPD
;
A
#
# COMPACT_ATOMS: atom_id res chain seq x y z
N MET A 1 -54.29 8.15 19.00
CA MET A 1 -53.19 7.17 19.08
C MET A 1 -52.67 6.95 17.67
N THR A 2 -51.66 7.72 17.26
CA THR A 2 -50.92 7.50 16.01
C THR A 2 -49.84 6.46 16.27
N PRO A 3 -49.68 5.41 15.44
CA PRO A 3 -48.63 4.43 15.65
C PRO A 3 -47.29 5.05 15.25
N ASP A 4 -46.32 4.99 16.16
CA ASP A 4 -44.92 5.28 15.88
C ASP A 4 -44.43 4.32 14.78
N THR A 5 -44.09 4.88 13.63
CA THR A 5 -43.40 4.13 12.57
C THR A 5 -41.95 3.95 13.03
N ALA A 6 -41.67 2.80 13.64
CA ALA A 6 -40.32 2.39 13.98
C ALA A 6 -39.49 2.28 12.69
N THR A 7 -38.62 3.25 12.45
CA THR A 7 -37.62 3.19 11.37
C THR A 7 -36.64 2.06 11.72
N THR A 8 -36.71 0.95 11.00
CA THR A 8 -35.71 -0.12 11.11
C THR A 8 -34.35 0.44 10.65
N PRO A 9 -33.29 0.38 11.47
CA PRO A 9 -31.98 0.85 11.06
C PRO A 9 -31.47 -0.03 9.91
N ALA A 10 -30.99 0.61 8.83
CA ALA A 10 -30.39 -0.08 7.70
C ALA A 10 -29.17 -0.90 8.18
N PRO A 11 -28.98 -2.13 7.68
CA PRO A 11 -27.84 -2.96 8.06
C PRO A 11 -26.53 -2.29 7.63
N LEU A 12 -25.56 -2.26 8.54
CA LEU A 12 -24.22 -1.77 8.24
C LEU A 12 -23.57 -2.64 7.15
N PRO A 13 -22.83 -2.05 6.19
CA PRO A 13 -22.12 -2.83 5.19
C PRO A 13 -21.06 -3.71 5.88
N ALA A 14 -20.93 -4.96 5.39
CA ALA A 14 -19.93 -5.89 5.90
C ALA A 14 -18.50 -5.36 5.68
N PRO A 15 -17.56 -5.59 6.61
CA PRO A 15 -16.17 -5.19 6.44
C PRO A 15 -15.52 -5.90 5.24
N ILE A 16 -14.66 -5.17 4.53
CA ILE A 16 -13.91 -5.71 3.39
C ILE A 16 -12.77 -6.60 3.89
N THR A 17 -12.56 -7.74 3.23
CA THR A 17 -11.41 -8.61 3.47
C THR A 17 -10.37 -8.41 2.36
N LEU A 18 -9.18 -7.96 2.71
CA LEU A 18 -8.08 -7.73 1.77
C LEU A 18 -7.06 -8.86 1.85
N THR A 19 -6.57 -9.32 0.70
CA THR A 19 -5.41 -10.23 0.64
C THR A 19 -4.14 -9.42 0.90
N MET A 20 -3.37 -9.79 1.93
CA MET A 20 -2.19 -9.04 2.37
C MET A 20 -0.93 -9.93 2.38
N PRO A 21 -0.39 -10.30 1.21
CA PRO A 21 0.73 -11.21 1.12
C PRO A 21 2.02 -10.51 1.54
N ILE A 22 2.93 -11.25 2.20
CA ILE A 22 4.30 -10.78 2.46
C ILE A 22 5.11 -11.03 1.18
N PRO A 23 5.63 -9.99 0.50
CA PRO A 23 6.40 -10.17 -0.72
C PRO A 23 7.84 -10.59 -0.41
N THR A 24 8.44 -11.32 -1.34
CA THR A 24 9.90 -11.39 -1.47
C THR A 24 10.46 -10.06 -1.97
N GLY A 25 11.77 -9.82 -1.77
CA GLY A 25 12.42 -8.62 -2.30
C GLY A 25 12.30 -8.48 -3.83
N GLU A 26 12.33 -9.60 -4.55
CA GLU A 26 12.11 -9.61 -6.00
C GLU A 26 10.68 -9.21 -6.39
N GLN A 27 9.67 -9.71 -5.68
CA GLN A 27 8.27 -9.33 -5.92
C GLN A 27 8.03 -7.84 -5.60
N LEU A 28 8.61 -7.32 -4.52
CA LEU A 28 8.53 -5.90 -4.19
C LEU A 28 9.17 -5.04 -5.28
N LYS A 29 10.38 -5.43 -5.74
CA LYS A 29 11.08 -4.76 -6.83
C LYS A 29 10.28 -4.79 -8.13
N ALA A 30 9.69 -5.93 -8.48
CA ALA A 30 8.87 -6.07 -9.67
C ALA A 30 7.64 -5.15 -9.64
N ALA A 31 6.90 -5.15 -8.52
CA ALA A 31 5.76 -4.26 -8.32
C ALA A 31 6.17 -2.78 -8.40
N ARG A 32 7.31 -2.41 -7.83
CA ARG A 32 7.83 -1.03 -7.93
C ARG A 32 8.14 -0.63 -9.38
N VAL A 33 8.82 -1.49 -10.12
CA VAL A 33 9.18 -1.22 -11.52
C VAL A 33 7.93 -1.13 -12.39
N ALA A 34 6.94 -1.99 -12.17
CA ALA A 34 5.66 -1.94 -12.86
C ALA A 34 4.87 -0.65 -12.55
N ALA A 35 5.01 -0.07 -11.36
CA ALA A 35 4.48 1.25 -11.03
C ALA A 35 5.24 2.43 -11.66
N GLY A 36 6.36 2.18 -12.37
CA GLY A 36 7.20 3.23 -12.94
C GLY A 36 7.99 4.04 -11.90
N LEU A 37 8.15 3.52 -10.68
CA LEU A 37 8.81 4.22 -9.57
C LEU A 37 10.29 3.82 -9.43
N ASN A 38 11.14 4.78 -9.12
CA ASN A 38 12.46 4.50 -8.56
C ASN A 38 12.36 4.21 -7.04
N GLN A 39 13.44 3.71 -6.42
CA GLN A 39 13.43 3.33 -5.00
C GLN A 39 13.13 4.52 -4.05
N ALA A 40 13.61 5.73 -4.37
CA ALA A 40 13.36 6.90 -3.55
C ALA A 40 11.89 7.34 -3.62
N GLN A 41 11.28 7.33 -4.82
CA GLN A 41 9.87 7.66 -5.00
C GLN A 41 8.95 6.66 -4.30
N ALA A 42 9.27 5.37 -4.37
CA ALA A 42 8.50 4.34 -3.69
C ALA A 42 8.64 4.43 -2.16
N ALA A 43 9.86 4.75 -1.68
CA ALA A 43 10.11 5.02 -0.27
C ALA A 43 9.32 6.24 0.22
N GLU A 44 9.33 7.34 -0.53
CA GLU A 44 8.58 8.56 -0.24
C GLU A 44 7.07 8.28 -0.17
N LEU A 45 6.53 7.58 -1.17
CA LEU A 45 5.12 7.18 -1.23
C LEU A 45 4.68 6.41 0.02
N MET A 46 5.56 5.55 0.53
CA MET A 46 5.29 4.71 1.70
C MET A 46 5.77 5.32 3.03
N GLY A 47 6.28 6.56 3.01
CA GLY A 47 6.73 7.26 4.22
C GLY A 47 8.03 6.76 4.83
N TYR A 48 8.87 6.04 4.08
CA TYR A 48 10.20 5.63 4.53
C TYR A 48 11.20 6.80 4.45
N SER A 49 12.19 6.79 5.35
CA SER A 49 13.20 7.84 5.40
C SER A 49 14.04 7.91 4.11
N LEU A 50 14.29 9.15 3.69
CA LEU A 50 15.17 9.50 2.58
C LEU A 50 16.44 10.16 3.10
N GLN A 51 17.56 9.84 2.48
CA GLN A 51 18.88 10.41 2.76
C GLN A 51 19.52 10.84 1.45
N THR A 52 20.35 11.89 1.50
CA THR A 52 21.23 12.27 0.39
C THR A 52 22.31 11.20 0.21
N GLY A 53 22.34 10.61 -0.98
CA GLY A 53 23.34 9.63 -1.38
C GLY A 53 24.65 10.29 -1.81
N SER A 54 25.69 9.47 -1.98
CA SER A 54 27.05 9.91 -2.27
C SER A 54 27.22 10.72 -3.56
N ARG A 55 26.25 10.64 -4.48
CA ARG A 55 26.22 11.37 -5.76
C ARG A 55 25.19 12.50 -5.81
N GLY A 56 24.69 12.94 -4.64
CA GLY A 56 23.72 14.04 -4.53
C GLY A 56 22.26 13.66 -4.79
N GLY A 57 21.96 12.42 -5.20
CA GLY A 57 20.59 11.92 -5.35
C GLY A 57 19.98 11.42 -4.04
N LEU A 58 18.65 11.42 -3.93
CA LEU A 58 17.94 10.85 -2.77
C LEU A 58 17.95 9.31 -2.83
N GLN A 59 18.12 8.68 -1.67
CA GLN A 59 18.09 7.23 -1.50
C GLN A 59 17.36 6.86 -0.21
N SER A 60 16.73 5.68 -0.18
CA SER A 60 16.22 5.08 1.06
C SER A 60 16.96 3.78 1.38
N ARG A 61 17.68 3.76 2.50
CA ARG A 61 18.35 2.54 2.99
C ARG A 61 17.35 1.45 3.35
N THR A 62 16.21 1.83 3.93
CA THR A 62 15.14 0.90 4.29
C THR A 62 14.58 0.23 3.05
N TRP A 63 14.21 1.00 2.02
CA TRP A 63 13.68 0.43 0.78
C TRP A 63 14.69 -0.46 0.06
N GLN A 64 15.95 -0.02 -0.01
CA GLN A 64 17.05 -0.81 -0.59
C GLN A 64 17.18 -2.18 0.07
N ALA A 65 17.06 -2.23 1.40
CA ALA A 65 17.11 -3.49 2.14
C ALA A 65 15.91 -4.39 1.86
N LEU A 66 14.70 -3.83 1.79
CA LEU A 66 13.48 -4.60 1.51
C LEU A 66 13.51 -5.27 0.13
N GLU A 67 14.22 -4.70 -0.84
CA GLU A 67 14.40 -5.28 -2.18
C GLU A 67 15.65 -6.17 -2.30
N SER A 68 16.48 -6.23 -1.26
CA SER A 68 17.75 -6.95 -1.33
C SER A 68 17.52 -8.46 -1.21
N PRO A 69 18.08 -9.28 -2.12
CA PRO A 69 17.98 -10.75 -2.02
C PRO A 69 18.86 -11.33 -0.90
N THR A 70 19.80 -10.55 -0.36
CA THR A 70 20.72 -10.98 0.70
C THR A 70 20.33 -10.43 2.07
N ASP A 71 19.23 -9.68 2.16
CA ASP A 71 18.72 -9.14 3.41
C ASP A 71 17.47 -9.92 3.80
N GLU A 72 17.36 -10.32 5.07
CA GLU A 72 16.23 -11.11 5.56
C GLU A 72 14.96 -10.25 5.76
N ARG A 73 15.09 -8.93 5.66
CA ARG A 73 13.97 -8.00 5.83
C ARG A 73 13.01 -8.08 4.64
N CYS A 74 11.74 -8.27 4.94
CA CYS A 74 10.65 -8.19 3.97
C CYS A 74 9.65 -7.09 4.35
N MET A 75 8.92 -6.59 3.35
CA MET A 75 7.85 -5.64 3.60
C MET A 75 6.68 -6.36 4.28
N GLN A 76 6.10 -5.75 5.31
CA GLN A 76 4.94 -6.33 5.99
C GLN A 76 3.75 -6.41 5.03
N GLY A 77 2.98 -7.50 5.10
CA GLY A 77 1.88 -7.79 4.17
C GLY A 77 0.87 -6.63 4.01
N PRO A 78 0.40 -6.00 5.10
CA PRO A 78 -0.49 -4.84 5.00
C PRO A 78 0.14 -3.64 4.28
N MET A 79 1.44 -3.40 4.48
CA MET A 79 2.18 -2.33 3.80
C MET A 79 2.32 -2.63 2.31
N PHE A 80 2.57 -3.89 1.94
CA PHE A 80 2.64 -4.27 0.54
C PHE A 80 1.28 -4.18 -0.15
N ALA A 81 0.20 -4.64 0.51
CA ALA A 81 -1.15 -4.47 -0.02
C ALA A 81 -1.50 -2.99 -0.24
N MET A 82 -1.12 -2.11 0.70
CA MET A 82 -1.30 -0.66 0.55
C MET A 82 -0.47 -0.09 -0.60
N PHE A 83 0.78 -0.52 -0.75
CA PHE A 83 1.62 -0.14 -1.89
C PHE A 83 0.97 -0.53 -3.22
N LEU A 84 0.44 -1.76 -3.32
CA LEU A 84 -0.29 -2.21 -4.51
C LEU A 84 -1.56 -1.39 -4.75
N LEU A 85 -2.30 -1.02 -3.70
CA LEU A 85 -3.50 -0.19 -3.81
C LEU A 85 -3.18 1.24 -4.29
N LEU A 86 -2.15 1.86 -3.72
CA LEU A 86 -1.71 3.22 -4.08
C LEU A 86 -1.13 3.29 -5.50
N THR A 87 -0.60 2.18 -6.00
CA THR A 87 -0.03 2.08 -7.36
C THR A 87 -0.99 1.47 -8.38
N GLY A 88 -2.23 1.14 -7.99
CA GLY A 88 -3.24 0.55 -8.87
C GLY A 88 -2.93 -0.89 -9.33
N GLN A 89 -2.08 -1.61 -8.61
CA GLN A 89 -1.62 -2.96 -8.94
C GLN A 89 -2.26 -4.06 -8.07
N HIS A 90 -3.13 -3.70 -7.13
CA HIS A 90 -3.77 -4.69 -6.26
C HIS A 90 -4.73 -5.58 -7.06
N PRO A 91 -4.66 -6.93 -6.94
CA PRO A 91 -5.32 -7.85 -7.88
C PRO A 91 -6.86 -7.81 -7.83
N ALA A 92 -7.44 -7.45 -6.69
CA ALA A 92 -8.89 -7.50 -6.48
C ALA A 92 -9.54 -6.14 -6.16
N TYR A 93 -8.75 -5.09 -5.89
CA TYR A 93 -9.27 -3.83 -5.35
C TYR A 93 -8.50 -2.66 -5.94
N THR A 94 -9.17 -1.52 -6.09
CA THR A 94 -8.55 -0.25 -6.45
C THR A 94 -9.06 0.82 -5.49
N LEU A 95 -8.21 1.81 -5.20
CA LEU A 95 -8.66 2.99 -4.46
C LEU A 95 -9.46 3.89 -5.40
N VAL A 96 -10.59 4.38 -4.91
CA VAL A 96 -11.40 5.41 -5.55
C VAL A 96 -11.65 6.52 -4.53
N PRO A 97 -11.74 7.79 -4.97
CA PRO A 97 -12.16 8.86 -4.08
C PRO A 97 -13.51 8.50 -3.42
N LYS A 98 -13.65 8.82 -2.13
CA LYS A 98 -14.96 8.75 -1.48
C LYS A 98 -15.93 9.62 -2.28
N ALA A 99 -17.12 9.11 -2.56
CA ALA A 99 -18.17 9.92 -3.19
C ALA A 99 -18.36 11.20 -2.35
N PRO A 100 -18.48 12.38 -3.00
CA PRO A 100 -18.84 13.60 -2.28
C PRO A 100 -20.18 13.35 -1.58
N ASP A 101 -20.23 13.70 -0.29
CA ASP A 101 -21.46 13.64 0.51
C ASP A 101 -22.52 14.61 -0.03
#